data_AF-A0A9W8NPY4-F1
#
_entry.id   AF-A0A9W8NPY4-F1
#
_cell.length_a   1.000
_cell.length_b   1.000
_cell.length_c   1.000
_cell.angle_alpha   90.00
_cell.angle_beta   90.00
_cell.angle_gamma   90.00
#
_symmetry.space_group_name_H-M   'P 1'
#
loop_
_entity.id
_entity.type
_entity.pdbx_description
1 polymer ?
#
loop_
_entity_poly.entity_id
_entity_poly.type
_entity_poly.pdbx_seq_one_letter_code
_entity_poly.pdbx_strand_id
1 'polypeptide(L)'
;NTSGTGKTRLLFEGLCLHWGLYLTFAVDSSFLGSRDLANAVVDLEFDRKWTEYLPSPSNDRYATALHNNKHAVYRTVSEALLSRLLVFKMYLEACSQEGFRHDHRQRW
;
A
#
# COMPACT_ATOMS: atom_id res chain seq x y z
N ASN A 1 2.12 -14.92 -21.34
CA ASN A 1 1.82 -14.75 -19.91
C ASN A 1 1.66 -16.11 -19.25
N THR A 2 2.77 -16.74 -18.88
CA THR A 2 2.74 -18.04 -18.17
C THR A 2 2.99 -17.78 -16.69
N SER A 3 2.11 -18.34 -15.84
CA SER A 3 2.25 -18.33 -14.39
C SER A 3 3.45 -19.20 -13.97
N GLY A 4 4.15 -18.83 -12.90
CA GLY A 4 5.25 -19.65 -12.34
C GLY A 4 6.66 -19.39 -12.89
N THR A 5 6.87 -18.48 -13.86
CA THR A 5 8.21 -18.24 -14.44
C THR A 5 9.12 -17.35 -13.58
N GLY A 6 8.88 -17.25 -12.26
CA GLY A 6 9.74 -16.49 -11.36
C GLY A 6 9.69 -14.95 -11.50
N LYS A 7 8.78 -14.39 -12.29
CA LYS A 7 8.63 -12.93 -12.45
C LYS A 7 8.46 -12.20 -11.12
N THR A 8 7.63 -12.77 -10.23
CA THR A 8 7.42 -12.27 -8.87
C THR A 8 8.70 -12.33 -8.03
N ARG A 9 9.48 -13.40 -8.16
CA ARG A 9 10.75 -13.57 -7.45
C ARG A 9 11.80 -12.54 -7.91
N LEU A 10 11.90 -12.32 -9.21
CA LEU A 10 12.86 -11.37 -9.79
C LEU A 10 12.50 -9.92 -9.41
N LEU A 11 11.19 -9.62 -9.34
CA LEU A 11 10.68 -8.36 -8.81
C LEU A 11 11.03 -8.21 -7.32
N PHE A 12 10.78 -9.25 -6.51
CA PHE A 12 11.11 -9.28 -5.08
C PHE A 12 12.60 -9.11 -4.82
N GLU A 13 13.46 -9.82 -5.56
CA GLU A 13 14.90 -9.71 -5.43
C GLU A 13 15.36 -8.29 -5.78
N GLY A 14 14.85 -7.69 -6.86
CA GLY A 14 15.14 -6.29 -7.20
C GLY A 14 14.64 -5.28 -6.17
N LEU A 15 13.44 -5.47 -5.63
CA LEU A 15 12.85 -4.62 -4.59
C LEU A 15 13.63 -4.69 -3.27
N CYS A 16 13.98 -5.89 -2.82
CA CYS A 16 14.77 -6.09 -1.61
C CYS A 16 16.20 -5.55 -1.75
N LEU A 17 16.82 -5.69 -2.93
CA LEU A 17 18.20 -5.24 -3.17
C LEU A 17 18.32 -3.73 -3.41
N HIS A 18 17.28 -3.06 -3.91
CA HIS A 18 17.38 -1.67 -4.33
C HIS A 18 16.38 -0.70 -3.66
N TRP A 19 15.19 -1.14 -3.26
CA TRP A 19 14.12 -0.26 -2.75
C TRP A 19 13.70 -0.55 -1.31
N GLY A 20 14.24 -1.59 -0.69
CA GLY A 20 14.14 -1.90 0.75
C GLY A 20 12.82 -2.51 1.20
N LEU A 21 11.68 -2.20 0.58
CA LEU A 21 10.36 -2.71 0.97
C LEU A 21 9.45 -2.99 -0.23
N TYR A 22 8.70 -4.09 -0.16
CA TYR A 22 7.62 -4.43 -1.06
C TYR A 22 6.30 -4.49 -0.29
N LEU A 23 5.30 -3.73 -0.75
CA LEU A 23 3.97 -3.72 -0.18
C LEU A 23 2.97 -4.26 -1.19
N THR A 24 2.13 -5.18 -0.74
CA THR A 24 1.07 -5.78 -1.54
C THR A 24 -0.20 -4.93 -1.43
N PHE A 25 -0.81 -4.68 -2.58
CA PHE A 25 -2.11 -3.99 -2.70
C PHE A 25 -3.29 -4.97 -2.65
N ALA A 26 -3.02 -6.27 -2.68
CA ALA A 26 -4.04 -7.31 -2.68
C ALA A 26 -3.56 -8.49 -1.83
N VAL A 27 -4.54 -9.20 -1.30
CA VAL A 27 -4.33 -10.50 -0.66
C VAL A 27 -4.44 -11.58 -1.74
N ASP A 28 -3.45 -12.45 -1.83
CA ASP A 28 -3.46 -13.55 -2.79
C ASP A 28 -4.36 -14.72 -2.33
N SER A 29 -4.49 -15.76 -3.17
CA SER A 29 -5.26 -16.96 -2.83
C SER A 29 -4.71 -17.75 -1.64
N SER A 30 -3.49 -17.45 -1.21
CA SER A 30 -2.81 -18.06 -0.05
C SER A 30 -3.01 -17.23 1.22
N PHE A 31 -3.87 -16.19 1.17
CA PHE A 31 -4.08 -15.22 2.23
C PHE A 31 -2.84 -14.40 2.60
N LEU A 32 -1.86 -14.31 1.70
CA LEU A 32 -0.66 -13.52 1.90
C LEU A 32 -0.83 -12.11 1.31
N GLY A 33 -0.39 -11.11 2.06
CA GLY A 33 -0.42 -9.71 1.67
C GLY A 33 -1.42 -8.86 2.47
N SER A 34 -1.68 -7.64 1.97
CA SER A 34 -2.56 -6.71 2.66
C SER A 34 -3.67 -6.13 1.80
N ARG A 35 -4.77 -5.80 2.47
CA ARG A 35 -5.85 -5.00 1.91
C ARG A 35 -5.75 -3.54 2.35
N ASP A 36 -4.75 -3.13 3.12
CA ASP A 36 -4.70 -1.79 3.72
C ASP A 36 -4.79 -0.72 2.65
N LEU A 37 -4.02 -0.87 1.58
CA LEU A 37 -4.00 0.11 0.50
C LEU A 37 -5.24 0.00 -0.42
N ALA A 38 -5.78 -1.19 -0.61
CA ALA A 38 -7.04 -1.37 -1.34
C ALA A 38 -8.22 -0.75 -0.57
N ASN A 39 -8.30 -0.98 0.73
CA ASN A 39 -9.30 -0.40 1.62
C ASN A 39 -9.14 1.12 1.68
N ALA A 40 -7.90 1.61 1.77
CA ALA A 40 -7.59 3.04 1.76
C ALA A 40 -8.09 3.73 0.47
N VAL A 41 -7.97 3.07 -0.69
CA VAL A 41 -8.53 3.56 -1.96
C VAL A 41 -10.06 3.54 -1.95
N VAL A 42 -10.70 2.52 -1.38
CA VAL A 42 -12.15 2.47 -1.22
C VAL A 42 -12.63 3.58 -0.29
N ASP A 43 -11.93 3.82 0.82
CA ASP A 43 -12.26 4.88 1.79
C ASP A 43 -12.14 6.29 1.19
N LEU A 44 -11.22 6.47 0.23
CA LEU A 44 -11.07 7.70 -0.55
C LEU A 44 -12.34 8.06 -1.33
N GLU A 45 -13.07 7.07 -1.86
CA GLU A 45 -14.32 7.28 -2.58
C GLU A 45 -15.44 7.80 -1.67
N PHE A 46 -15.34 7.56 -0.36
CA PHE A 46 -16.28 8.05 0.65
C PHE A 46 -15.87 9.39 1.27
N ASP A 47 -14.70 9.94 0.94
CA ASP A 47 -14.30 11.28 1.40
C ASP A 47 -15.19 12.35 0.76
N ARG A 48 -15.87 13.15 1.59
CA ARG A 48 -16.75 14.24 1.13
C ARG A 48 -16.03 15.30 0.30
N LYS A 49 -14.71 15.41 0.41
CA LYS A 49 -13.88 16.33 -0.36
C LYS A 49 -13.38 15.72 -1.67
N TRP A 50 -13.59 14.42 -1.88
CA TRP A 50 -13.21 13.73 -3.10
C TRP A 50 -14.04 14.23 -4.28
N THR A 51 -13.36 14.55 -5.37
CA THR A 51 -13.97 14.92 -6.64
C THR A 51 -13.61 13.86 -7.67
N GLU A 52 -14.52 12.91 -7.93
CA GLU A 52 -14.29 11.80 -8.88
C GLU A 52 -13.93 12.30 -10.28
N TYR A 53 -14.71 13.25 -10.80
CA TYR A 53 -14.47 13.89 -12.10
C TYR A 53 -14.03 15.33 -11.88
N LEU A 54 -12.73 15.59 -12.11
CA LEU A 54 -12.21 16.95 -12.05
C LEU A 54 -12.91 17.83 -13.10
N PRO A 55 -13.30 19.07 -12.74
CA PRO A 55 -13.85 20.00 -13.70
C PRO A 55 -12.79 20.41 -14.73
N SER A 56 -13.21 21.06 -15.82
CA SER A 56 -12.28 21.62 -16.82
C SER A 56 -11.23 22.52 -16.15
N PRO A 57 -9.96 22.52 -16.61
CA PRO A 57 -8.92 23.43 -16.11
C PRO A 57 -9.29 24.92 -16.15
N SER A 58 -10.23 25.32 -17.01
CA SER A 58 -10.76 26.69 -17.08
C SER A 58 -11.79 27.03 -16.00
N ASN A 59 -12.22 26.06 -15.19
CA ASN A 59 -13.17 26.26 -14.11
C ASN A 59 -12.45 26.73 -12.83
N ASP A 60 -12.96 27.76 -12.17
CA ASP A 60 -12.38 28.31 -10.94
C ASP A 60 -12.23 27.28 -9.80
N ARG A 61 -13.04 26.22 -9.80
CA ARG A 61 -13.00 25.14 -8.80
C ARG A 61 -11.93 24.09 -9.09
N TYR A 62 -11.32 24.09 -10.27
CA TYR A 62 -10.35 23.06 -10.69
C TYR A 62 -9.16 22.97 -9.74
N ALA A 63 -8.53 24.10 -9.44
CA ALA A 63 -7.34 24.13 -8.59
C ALA A 63 -7.64 23.59 -7.18
N THR A 64 -8.78 23.98 -6.61
CA THR A 64 -9.22 23.50 -5.28
C THR A 64 -9.55 22.01 -5.29
N ALA A 65 -10.31 21.54 -6.29
CA ALA A 65 -10.66 20.12 -6.42
C ALA A 65 -9.40 19.24 -6.59
N LEU A 66 -8.47 19.65 -7.45
CA LEU A 66 -7.21 18.95 -7.65
C LEU A 66 -6.35 18.93 -6.39
N HIS A 67 -6.27 20.06 -5.68
CA HIS A 67 -5.53 20.14 -4.41
C HIS A 67 -6.13 19.20 -3.36
N ASN A 68 -7.46 19.21 -3.20
CA ASN A 68 -8.16 18.35 -2.25
C ASN A 68 -7.93 16.87 -2.55
N ASN A 69 -8.09 16.46 -3.82
CA ASN A 69 -7.84 15.07 -4.23
C ASN A 69 -6.39 14.66 -3.96
N LYS A 70 -5.42 15.49 -4.34
CA LYS A 70 -3.99 15.21 -4.08
C LYS A 70 -3.70 15.08 -2.59
N HIS A 71 -4.25 15.98 -1.78
CA HIS A 71 -4.08 15.95 -0.33
C HIS A 71 -4.72 14.70 0.29
N ALA A 72 -5.94 14.34 -0.13
CA ALA A 72 -6.63 13.13 0.33
C ALA A 72 -5.82 11.88 -0.01
N VAL A 73 -5.39 11.74 -1.27
CA VAL A 73 -4.56 10.60 -1.71
C VAL A 73 -3.26 10.54 -0.93
N TYR A 74 -2.55 11.67 -0.81
CA TYR A 74 -1.29 11.71 -0.09
C TYR A 74 -1.44 11.25 1.36
N ARG A 75 -2.43 11.79 2.06
CA ARG A 75 -2.70 11.44 3.45
C ARG A 75 -3.03 9.96 3.59
N THR A 76 -4.01 9.48 2.83
CA THR A 76 -4.52 8.11 2.91
C THR A 76 -3.45 7.07 2.56
N VAL A 77 -2.66 7.31 1.52
CA VAL A 77 -1.53 6.45 1.17
C VAL A 77 -0.45 6.50 2.26
N SER A 78 -0.13 7.68 2.80
CA SER A 78 0.88 7.82 3.85
C SER A 78 0.48 7.10 5.14
N GLU A 79 -0.80 7.16 5.52
CA GLU A 79 -1.33 6.46 6.69
C GLU A 79 -1.22 4.93 6.50
N ALA A 80 -1.57 4.40 5.32
CA ALA A 80 -1.43 2.98 5.00
C ALA A 80 0.04 2.52 4.92
N LEU A 81 0.94 3.37 4.40
CA LEU A 81 2.37 3.07 4.40
C LEU A 81 2.94 3.05 5.82
N LEU A 82 2.57 4.04 6.65
CA LEU A 82 3.04 4.13 8.03
C LEU A 82 2.52 2.95 8.87
N SER A 83 1.26 2.57 8.73
CA SER A 83 0.71 1.40 9.43
C SER A 83 1.50 0.14 9.10
N ARG A 84 1.82 -0.07 7.82
CA ARG A 84 2.64 -1.20 7.36
C ARG A 84 4.07 -1.13 7.89
N LEU A 85 4.70 0.04 7.91
CA LEU A 85 6.03 0.20 8.51
C LEU A 85 6.05 -0.10 10.01
N LEU A 86 5.00 0.28 10.74
CA LEU A 86 4.86 -0.04 12.17
C LEU A 86 4.67 -1.54 12.38
N VAL A 87 3.81 -2.20 11.59
CA VAL A 87 3.65 -3.66 11.63
C VAL A 87 4.96 -4.37 11.29
N PHE A 88 5.69 -3.88 10.29
CA PHE A 88 7.01 -4.41 9.92
C PHE A 88 8.00 -4.29 11.08
N LYS A 89 8.04 -3.12 11.73
CA LYS A 89 8.90 -2.88 12.88
C LYS A 89 8.57 -3.83 14.03
N MET A 90 7.29 -3.99 14.37
CA MET A 90 6.85 -4.94 15.41
C MET A 90 7.21 -6.39 15.05
N TYR A 91 7.09 -6.76 13.77
CA TYR A 91 7.50 -8.06 13.28
C TYR A 91 9.01 -8.29 13.46
N LEU A 92 9.85 -7.31 13.10
CA LEU A 92 11.30 -7.38 13.28
C LEU A 92 11.69 -7.48 14.76
N GLU A 93 11.03 -6.69 15.62
CA GLU A 93 11.23 -6.75 17.07
C GLU A 93 10.88 -8.14 17.61
N ALA A 94 9.73 -8.72 17.24
CA ALA A 94 9.36 -10.08 17.65
C ALA A 94 10.36 -11.14 17.15
N CYS A 95 10.80 -11.05 15.89
CA CYS A 95 11.80 -11.96 15.34
C CYS A 95 13.18 -11.83 16.03
N SER A 96 13.54 -10.64 16.51
CA SER A 96 14.79 -10.42 17.24
C SER A 96 14.81 -11.11 18.61
N GLN A 97 13.64 -11.30 19.23
CA GLN A 97 13.52 -11.90 20.56
C GLN A 97 13.36 -13.43 20.50
N GLU A 98 12.60 -13.95 19.54
CA GLU A 98 12.23 -15.38 19.47
C GLU A 98 12.85 -16.15 18.28
N GLY A 99 13.59 -15.47 17.40
CA GLY A 99 14.05 -16.02 16.13
C GLY A 99 12.94 -16.06 15.05
N PHE A 100 13.33 -16.29 13.80
CA PHE A 100 12.39 -16.37 12.67
C PHE A 100 11.60 -17.68 12.71
N ARG A 101 10.31 -17.61 13.09
CA ARG A 101 9.36 -18.73 12.97
C ARG A 101 8.47 -18.55 11.74
N HIS A 102 8.09 -19.66 11.09
CA HIS A 102 7.25 -19.62 9.88
C HIS A 102 5.91 -18.89 10.12
N ASP A 103 5.34 -19.03 11.32
CA ASP A 103 4.06 -18.44 11.70
C ASP A 103 4.12 -16.90 11.77
N HIS A 104 5.31 -16.32 12.00
CA HIS A 104 5.48 -14.87 12.00
C HIS A 104 5.26 -14.29 10.60
N ARG A 105 5.61 -15.04 9.53
CA ARG A 105 5.47 -14.58 8.15
C ARG A 105 4.01 -14.40 7.71
N GLN A 106 3.07 -15.07 8.39
CA GLN A 106 1.64 -14.93 8.09
C GLN A 106 1.02 -13.65 8.66
N ARG A 107 1.74 -12.94 9.54
CA ARG A 107 1.30 -11.66 10.13
C ARG A 107 1.74 -10.44 9.32
N TRP A 108 2.53 -10.65 8.27
CA TRP A 108 3.02 -9.63 7.33
C TRP A 108 2.27 -9.73 6.00
#